data_AF-A0A930MFE5-F1
#
_entry.id   AF-A0A930MFE5-F1
#
_cell.length_a   1.000
_cell.length_b   1.000
_cell.length_c   1.000
_cell.angle_alpha   90.00
_cell.angle_beta   90.00
_cell.angle_gamma   90.00
#
_symmetry.space_group_name_H-M   'P 1'
#
loop_
_entity.id
_entity.type
_entity.pdbx_description
1 polymer ?
#
loop_
_entity_poly.entity_id
_entity_poly.type
_entity_poly.pdbx_seq_one_letter_code
_entity_poly.pdbx_strand_id
1 'polypeptide(L)'
;LKDANGAYFWQPSYQMGEPDRLLGYPVYSSAYMPSIAAGKTVIAFGDYSYYNIGDRGTRALQELKELFAGNGMIGYVMKERVDGKLVLEEAVQTLKMKG
;
A
#
# COMPACT_ATOMS: atom_id res chain seq x y z
N LEU A 1 12.74 4.69 -18.09
CA LEU A 1 13.27 5.93 -18.67
C LEU A 1 14.75 5.73 -18.94
N LYS A 2 15.21 6.04 -20.16
CA LYS A 2 16.63 5.91 -20.54
C LYS A 2 17.16 7.28 -20.96
N ASP A 3 18.44 7.53 -20.73
CA ASP A 3 19.11 8.69 -21.28
C ASP A 3 19.35 8.51 -22.80
N ALA A 4 19.90 9.54 -23.45
CA ALA A 4 20.25 9.51 -24.87
C ALA A 4 21.32 8.45 -25.22
N ASN A 5 22.04 7.94 -24.23
CA ASN A 5 23.06 6.91 -24.35
C ASN A 5 22.51 5.50 -24.03
N GLY A 6 21.20 5.38 -23.78
CA GLY A 6 20.54 4.11 -23.46
C GLY A 6 20.67 3.63 -22.02
N ALA A 7 21.33 4.40 -21.14
CA ALA A 7 21.47 4.08 -19.72
C ALA A 7 20.16 4.34 -18.97
N TYR A 8 19.81 3.47 -18.03
CA TYR A 8 18.60 3.61 -17.23
C TYR A 8 18.78 4.63 -16.11
N PHE A 9 17.80 5.53 -15.96
CA PHE A 9 17.76 6.52 -14.86
C PHE A 9 17.55 5.90 -13.47
N TRP A 10 16.98 4.69 -13.43
CA TRP A 10 16.72 3.95 -12.20
C TRP A 10 17.03 2.49 -12.45
N GLN A 11 17.68 1.86 -11.48
CA GLN A 11 17.97 0.45 -11.46
C GLN A 11 17.52 -0.10 -10.10
N PRO A 12 16.89 -1.28 -10.07
CA PRO A 12 16.51 -1.91 -8.82
C PRO A 12 17.76 -2.25 -7.99
N SER A 13 17.57 -2.29 -6.67
CA SER A 13 18.55 -2.82 -5.74
C SER A 13 18.83 -4.29 -6.08
N TYR A 14 20.10 -4.65 -6.15
CA TYR A 14 20.54 -6.05 -6.26
C TYR A 14 20.76 -6.70 -4.89
N GLN A 15 20.59 -5.96 -3.79
CA GLN A 15 20.80 -6.43 -2.43
C GLN A 15 19.48 -6.77 -1.75
N MET A 16 19.36 -8.02 -1.28
CA MET A 16 18.19 -8.50 -0.56
C MET A 16 18.01 -7.72 0.75
N GLY A 17 16.86 -7.08 0.92
CA GLY A 17 16.50 -6.33 2.12
C GLY A 17 16.76 -4.82 2.06
N GLU A 18 17.45 -4.32 1.03
CA GLU A 18 17.49 -2.88 0.78
C GLU A 18 16.32 -2.46 -0.13
N PRO A 19 15.45 -1.53 0.31
CA PRO A 19 14.42 -0.97 -0.54
C PRO A 19 15.04 -0.33 -1.77
N ASP A 20 14.42 -0.54 -2.92
CA ASP A 20 14.80 0.17 -4.14
C ASP A 20 14.80 1.67 -3.90
N ARG A 21 15.85 2.37 -4.35
CA ARG A 21 15.95 3.82 -4.17
C ARG A 21 15.75 4.55 -5.48
N LEU A 22 14.91 5.58 -5.46
CA LEU A 22 14.76 6.53 -6.55
C LEU A 22 15.08 7.92 -6.03
N LEU A 23 16.05 8.59 -6.65
CA LEU A 23 16.51 9.92 -6.24
C LEU A 23 16.90 10.02 -4.74
N GLY A 24 17.43 8.93 -4.17
CA GLY A 24 17.83 8.84 -2.76
C GLY A 24 16.74 8.40 -1.79
N TYR A 25 15.48 8.28 -2.22
CA TYR A 25 14.34 7.89 -1.38
C TYR A 25 13.91 6.45 -1.63
N PRO A 26 13.44 5.72 -0.59
CA PRO A 26 12.94 4.36 -0.74
C PRO A 26 11.65 4.33 -1.57
N VAL A 27 11.51 3.31 -2.40
CA VAL A 27 10.35 3.04 -3.24
C VAL A 27 9.61 1.84 -2.68
N TYR A 28 8.29 1.96 -2.57
CA TYR A 28 7.40 0.88 -2.16
C TYR A 28 6.37 0.62 -3.26
N SER A 29 6.19 -0.65 -3.62
CA SER A 29 5.13 -1.08 -4.53
C SER A 29 3.95 -1.63 -3.74
N SER A 30 2.74 -1.22 -4.11
CA SER A 30 1.49 -1.69 -3.49
C SER A 30 0.49 -2.06 -4.57
N ALA A 31 -0.14 -3.21 -4.44
CA ALA A 31 -1.18 -3.67 -5.37
C ALA A 31 -2.44 -2.76 -5.35
N TYR A 32 -2.59 -1.93 -4.32
CA TYR A 32 -3.72 -1.01 -4.18
C TYR A 32 -3.49 0.35 -4.87
N MET A 33 -2.24 0.67 -5.23
CA MET A 33 -1.98 1.85 -6.07
C MET A 33 -2.45 1.56 -7.50
N PRO A 34 -3.18 2.49 -8.15
CA PRO A 34 -3.73 2.24 -9.47
C PRO A 34 -2.62 2.14 -10.51
N SER A 35 -2.85 1.30 -11.53
CA SER A 35 -1.99 1.21 -12.70
C SER A 35 -2.01 2.51 -13.51
N ILE A 36 -0.99 2.69 -14.34
CA ILE A 36 -0.82 3.87 -15.19
C ILE A 36 -1.99 3.97 -16.17
N ALA A 37 -2.85 4.96 -15.97
CA ALA A 37 -3.95 5.31 -16.86
C ALA A 37 -4.32 6.79 -16.75
N ALA A 38 -4.94 7.34 -17.79
CA ALA A 38 -5.39 8.73 -17.86
C ALA A 38 -6.24 9.12 -16.63
N GLY A 39 -5.87 10.22 -15.98
CA GLY A 39 -6.58 10.75 -14.81
C GLY A 39 -6.40 9.95 -13.51
N LYS A 40 -5.60 8.88 -13.48
CA LYS A 40 -5.30 8.12 -12.25
C LYS A 40 -4.11 8.71 -11.49
N THR A 41 -4.17 8.63 -10.17
CA THR A 41 -3.07 9.02 -9.27
C THR A 41 -2.16 7.82 -9.03
N VAL A 42 -1.03 7.77 -9.72
CA VAL A 42 -0.21 6.56 -9.85
C VAL A 42 1.00 6.54 -8.92
N ILE A 43 1.41 7.71 -8.42
CA ILE A 43 2.53 7.86 -7.49
C ILE A 43 2.08 8.76 -6.34
N ALA A 44 2.46 8.38 -5.13
CA ALA A 44 2.41 9.25 -3.95
C ALA A 44 3.80 9.30 -3.34
N PHE A 45 4.24 10.48 -2.95
CA PHE A 45 5.55 10.73 -2.39
C PHE A 45 5.45 11.72 -1.24
N GLY A 46 6.08 11.41 -0.12
CA GLY A 46 5.99 12.24 1.06
C GLY A 46 6.44 11.54 2.33
N ASP A 47 6.26 12.24 3.44
CA ASP A 47 6.56 11.72 4.77
C ASP A 47 5.32 11.08 5.40
N TYR A 48 5.28 9.74 5.35
CA TYR A 48 4.21 8.94 5.94
C TYR A 48 4.32 8.80 7.47
N SER A 49 5.33 9.36 8.14
CA SER A 49 5.35 9.45 9.61
C SER A 49 4.18 10.28 10.15
N TYR A 50 3.60 11.17 9.32
CA TYR A 50 2.39 11.93 9.61
C TYR A 50 1.10 11.16 9.28
N TYR A 51 1.18 9.92 8.79
CA TYR A 51 0.03 9.07 8.54
C TYR A 51 -0.26 8.18 9.76
N ASN A 52 -1.26 8.56 10.54
CA ASN A 52 -1.64 7.82 11.73
C ASN A 52 -2.55 6.66 11.37
N ILE A 53 -2.12 5.44 11.69
CA ILE A 53 -2.93 4.24 11.64
C ILE A 53 -3.41 3.93 13.05
N GLY A 54 -4.72 4.00 13.27
CA GLY A 54 -5.35 3.72 14.55
C GLY A 54 -6.01 2.34 14.55
N ASP A 55 -5.47 1.39 15.30
CA ASP A 55 -6.15 0.13 15.58
C ASP A 55 -7.17 0.32 16.70
N ARG A 56 -8.41 -0.14 16.49
CA ARG A 56 -9.55 0.10 17.38
C ARG A 56 -10.11 -1.20 17.91
N GLY A 57 -9.36 -1.79 18.82
CA GLY A 57 -9.71 -2.99 19.57
C GLY A 57 -8.71 -4.12 19.31
N THR A 58 -9.04 -5.31 19.77
CA THR A 58 -8.24 -6.51 19.47
C THR A 58 -8.81 -7.19 18.23
N ARG A 59 -7.93 -7.64 17.32
CA ARG A 59 -8.31 -8.56 16.24
C ARG A 59 -8.98 -9.79 16.84
N ALA A 60 -10.20 -10.08 16.40
CA ALA A 60 -10.98 -11.20 16.92
C ALA A 60 -11.27 -12.22 15.82
N LEU A 61 -11.10 -13.50 16.15
CA LEU A 61 -11.48 -14.64 15.33
C LEU A 61 -12.65 -15.35 16.01
N GLN A 62 -13.72 -15.59 15.26
CA GLN A 62 -14.89 -16.33 15.74
C GLN A 62 -15.17 -17.53 14.83
N GLU A 63 -15.38 -18.68 15.47
CA GLU A 63 -15.82 -19.90 14.80
C GLU A 63 -17.34 -19.95 14.76
N LEU A 64 -17.89 -20.18 13.57
CA LEU A 64 -19.32 -20.32 13.31
C LEU A 64 -19.63 -21.79 13.04
N LYS A 65 -19.74 -22.57 14.12
CA LYS A 65 -20.02 -24.01 14.04
C LYS A 65 -21.49 -24.31 13.73
N GLU A 66 -22.40 -23.60 14.39
CA GLU A 66 -23.84 -23.87 14.28
C GLU A 66 -24.43 -23.40 12.94
N LEU A 67 -23.99 -22.24 12.44
CA LEU A 67 -24.52 -21.65 11.21
C LEU A 67 -24.27 -22.53 9.96
N PHE A 68 -23.18 -23.29 9.94
CA PHE A 68 -22.77 -24.13 8.81
C PHE A 68 -22.83 -25.64 9.11
N ALA A 69 -23.36 -26.03 10.28
CA ALA A 69 -23.47 -27.41 10.70
C ALA A 69 -24.27 -28.27 9.71
N GLY A 70 -25.34 -27.73 9.11
CA GLY A 70 -26.19 -28.45 8.14
C GLY A 70 -25.45 -28.89 6.87
N ASN A 71 -24.31 -28.27 6.57
CA ASN A 71 -23.44 -28.63 5.45
C ASN A 71 -22.17 -29.36 5.88
N GLY A 72 -22.03 -29.72 7.16
CA GLY A 72 -20.81 -30.35 7.71
C GLY A 72 -19.58 -29.43 7.70
N MET A 73 -19.77 -28.11 7.69
CA MET A 73 -18.68 -27.13 7.59
C MET A 73 -18.57 -26.27 8.86
N ILE A 74 -17.41 -25.65 9.05
CA ILE A 74 -17.16 -24.63 10.09
C ILE A 74 -16.79 -23.33 9.38
N GLY A 75 -17.51 -22.24 9.67
CA GLY A 75 -17.15 -20.91 9.20
C GLY A 75 -16.17 -20.23 10.14
N TYR A 76 -15.26 -19.41 9.61
CA TYR A 76 -14.37 -18.57 10.40
C TYR A 76 -14.56 -17.11 10.01
N VAL A 77 -14.79 -16.25 10.99
CA VAL A 77 -14.91 -14.80 10.79
C VAL A 77 -13.82 -14.10 11.55
N MET A 78 -12.98 -13.35 10.84
CA MET A 78 -12.04 -12.41 11.45
C MET A 78 -12.59 -11.00 11.36
N LYS A 79 -12.53 -10.28 12.48
CA LYS A 79 -12.90 -8.87 12.56
C LYS A 79 -11.71 -8.06 13.04
N GLU A 80 -11.40 -7.03 12.26
CA GLU A 80 -10.43 -6.01 12.59
C GLU A 80 -11.06 -4.65 12.33
N ARG A 81 -10.71 -3.67 13.15
CA ARG A 81 -11.19 -2.30 13.03
C ARG A 81 -9.98 -1.38 12.97
N VAL A 82 -9.61 -0.96 11.77
CA VAL A 82 -8.52 -0.01 11.55
C VAL A 82 -9.09 1.29 11.04
N ASP A 83 -8.50 2.40 11.46
CA ASP A 83 -8.70 3.74 10.92
C ASP A 83 -7.35 4.29 10.43
N GLY A 84 -7.39 5.25 9.52
CA GLY A 84 -6.20 5.85 8.94
C GLY A 84 -6.45 7.31 8.64
N LYS A 85 -5.57 8.19 9.12
CA LYS A 85 -5.63 9.63 8.80
C LYS A 85 -4.26 10.21 8.57
N LEU A 86 -4.13 10.93 7.46
CA LEU A 86 -3.00 11.83 7.24
C LEU A 86 -3.19 13.08 8.10
N VAL A 87 -2.35 13.26 9.11
CA VAL A 87 -2.45 14.36 10.07
C VAL A 87 -2.05 15.68 9.42
N LEU A 88 -1.02 15.64 8.56
CA LEU A 88 -0.56 16.77 7.79
C LEU A 88 -0.72 16.47 6.29
N GLU A 89 -1.74 17.03 5.67
CA GLU A 89 -2.07 16.74 4.26
C GLU A 89 -0.95 17.15 3.30
N GLU A 90 -0.24 18.23 3.60
CA GLU A 90 0.86 18.75 2.80
C GLU A 90 2.10 17.83 2.79
N ALA A 91 2.21 16.93 3.78
CA ALA A 91 3.34 16.01 3.91
C ALA A 91 3.41 14.97 2.79
N VAL A 92 2.30 14.72 2.07
CA VAL A 92 2.22 13.77 0.97
C VAL A 92 1.70 14.46 -0.29
N GLN A 93 2.51 14.41 -1.34
CA GLN A 93 2.15 14.87 -2.67
C GLN A 93 1.84 13.69 -3.57
N THR A 94 0.93 13.88 -4.52
CA THR A 94 0.52 12.83 -5.43
C THR A 94 0.66 13.24 -6.89
N LEU A 95 1.07 12.30 -7.73
CA LEU A 95 1.21 12.49 -9.16
C LEU A 95 0.02 11.88 -9.90
N LYS A 96 -0.81 12.75 -10.45
CA LYS A 96 -1.92 12.37 -11.33
C LYS A 96 -1.45 12.36 -12.78
N MET A 97 -1.71 11.26 -13.48
CA MET A 97 -1.47 11.18 -14.92
C MET A 97 -2.40 12.14 -15.65
N LYS A 98 -1.83 12.95 -16.54
CA LYS A 98 -2.59 13.85 -17.40
C LYS A 98 -3.61 13.04 -18.21
N GLY A 99 -4.85 13.50 -18.20
CA GLY A 99 -5.94 12.94 -19.00
C GLY A 99 -5.85 13.38 -20.45
#